data_AF-A0A7D5P086-F1
#
_entry.id   AF-A0A7D5P086-F1
#
_cell.length_a   1.000
_cell.length_b   1.000
_cell.length_c   1.000
_cell.angle_alpha   90.00
_cell.angle_beta   90.00
_cell.angle_gamma   90.00
#
_symmetry.space_group_name_H-M   'P 1'
#
loop_
_entity.id
_entity.type
_entity.pdbx_description
1 polymer ?
#
loop_
_entity_poly.entity_id
_entity_poly.type
_entity_poly.pdbx_seq_one_letter_code
_entity_poly.pdbx_strand_id
1 'polypeptide(L)' 'MLSAVALQLDVLTQPVGILGVLILLAAIILIGRFLLSMAWRLVIIGIIVVGTLYILSVLGFNFL' A
#
# COMPACT_ATOMS: atom_id res chain seq x y z
N MET A 1 -22.21 -9.23 26.94
CA MET A 1 -21.82 -7.95 26.30
C MET A 1 -20.73 -7.22 27.10
N LEU A 2 -20.95 -6.83 28.37
CA LEU A 2 -19.96 -6.11 29.19
C LEU A 2 -18.69 -6.92 29.51
N SER A 3 -18.83 -8.23 29.75
CA SER A 3 -17.71 -9.13 30.07
C SER A 3 -16.71 -9.33 28.92
N ALA A 4 -17.17 -9.29 27.67
CA ALA A 4 -16.29 -9.36 26.50
C ALA A 4 -15.40 -8.12 26.38
N VAL A 5 -15.94 -6.94 26.69
CA VAL A 5 -15.19 -5.68 26.72
C VAL A 5 -14.16 -5.66 27.84
N ALA A 6 -14.48 -6.22 29.02
CA ALA A 6 -13.54 -6.32 30.13
C ALA A 6 -12.34 -7.24 29.81
N LEU A 7 -12.55 -8.38 29.17
CA LEU A 7 -11.46 -9.26 28.70
C LEU A 7 -10.61 -8.60 27.60
N GLN A 8 -11.24 -7.80 26.73
CA GLN A 8 -10.54 -7.05 25.69
C GLN A 8 -9.67 -5.93 26.27
N LEU A 9 -10.11 -5.30 27.36
CA LEU A 9 -9.30 -4.33 28.10
C LEU A 9 -8.11 -5.00 28.80
N ASP A 10 -8.30 -6.17 29.39
CA ASP A 10 -7.24 -6.92 30.08
C ASP A 10 -6.11 -7.36 29.12
N VAL A 11 -6.48 -7.78 27.90
CA VAL A 11 -5.51 -8.07 26.83
C VAL A 11 -4.78 -6.80 26.35
N LEU A 12 -5.45 -5.66 26.35
CA LEU A 12 -4.85 -4.38 25.95
C LEU A 12 -4.02 -3.72 27.08
N THR A 13 -4.22 -4.09 28.35
CA THR A 13 -3.37 -3.64 29.46
C THR A 13 -2.16 -4.55 29.65
N GLN A 14 -2.18 -5.77 29.11
CA GLN A 14 -0.99 -6.62 29.04
C GLN A 14 0.02 -6.09 28.00
N PRO A 15 1.31 -5.96 28.35
CA PRO A 15 2.33 -5.43 27.46
C PRO A 15 2.46 -6.22 26.15
N VAL A 16 2.14 -7.52 26.16
CA VAL A 16 2.18 -8.38 24.97
C VAL A 16 1.05 -8.06 23.98
N GLY A 17 -0.15 -7.73 24.43
CA GLY A 17 -1.27 -7.40 23.55
C GLY A 17 -1.06 -6.11 22.78
N ILE A 18 -0.49 -5.10 23.43
CA ILE A 18 -0.09 -3.83 22.80
C ILE A 18 0.95 -4.07 21.69
N LEU A 19 1.95 -4.91 21.95
CA LEU A 19 2.98 -5.26 20.95
C LEU A 19 2.36 -5.97 19.74
N GLY A 20 1.42 -6.90 19.96
CA GLY A 20 0.72 -7.57 18.86
C GLY A 20 -0.04 -6.60 17.96
N VAL A 21 -0.76 -5.64 18.55
CA VAL A 21 -1.50 -4.60 17.80
C VAL A 21 -0.55 -3.68 17.03
N LEU A 22 0.56 -3.27 17.65
CA LEU A 22 1.57 -2.43 17.00
C LEU A 22 2.22 -3.14 15.81
N ILE A 23 2.55 -4.43 15.94
CA ILE A 23 3.12 -5.23 14.84
C ILE A 23 2.10 -5.36 13.69
N LEU A 24 0.84 -5.62 14.01
CA LEU A 24 -0.22 -5.72 13.01
C LEU A 24 -0.39 -4.39 12.25
N LEU A 25 -0.46 -3.28 12.98
CA LEU A 25 -0.57 -1.95 12.40
C LEU A 25 0.66 -1.60 11.55
N ALA A 26 1.86 -1.92 12.05
CA ALA A 26 3.10 -1.74 11.29
C ALA A 26 3.08 -2.54 9.99
N ALA A 27 2.62 -3.79 10.00
CA ALA A 27 2.48 -4.61 8.80
C ALA A 27 1.51 -3.98 7.79
N ILE A 28 0.32 -3.52 8.25
CA ILE A 28 -0.67 -2.86 7.39
C ILE A 28 -0.11 -1.59 6.75
N ILE A 29 0.55 -0.73 7.54
CA ILE A 29 1.17 0.50 7.04
C ILE A 29 2.30 0.17 6.06
N LEU A 30 3.10 -0.86 6.35
CA LEU A 30 4.17 -1.30 5.47
C LEU A 30 3.63 -1.75 4.11
N ILE A 31 2.54 -2.54 4.11
CA ILE A 31 1.84 -2.98 2.90
C ILE A 31 1.27 -1.78 2.14
N GLY A 32 0.52 -0.91 2.81
CA GLY A 32 -0.06 0.29 2.19
C GLY A 32 1.00 1.20 1.57
N ARG A 33 2.13 1.39 2.27
CA ARG A 33 3.27 2.16 1.77
C ARG A 33 3.96 1.48 0.59
N PHE A 34 4.09 0.16 0.62
CA PHE A 34 4.68 -0.60 -0.47
C PHE A 34 3.81 -0.53 -1.72
N LEU A 35 2.49 -0.68 -1.57
CA LEU A 35 1.54 -0.50 -2.67
C LEU A 35 1.58 0.92 -3.22
N LEU A 36 1.63 1.95 -2.36
CA LEU A 36 1.71 3.34 -2.83
C LEU A 36 3.02 3.60 -3.61
N SER A 37 4.14 3.07 -3.13
CA SER A 37 5.43 3.17 -3.81
C SER A 37 5.44 2.41 -5.14
N MET A 38 4.80 1.23 -5.21
CA MET A 38 4.69 0.48 -6.45
C MET A 38 3.69 1.07 -7.43
N ALA A 39 2.55 1.57 -6.95
CA ALA A 39 1.57 2.26 -7.78
C ALA A 39 2.21 3.48 -8.45
N TRP A 40 2.98 4.28 -7.70
CA TRP A 40 3.70 5.42 -8.27
C TRP A 40 4.69 5.00 -9.35
N ARG A 41 5.45 3.91 -9.13
CA ARG A 41 6.34 3.36 -10.15
C ARG A 41 5.58 2.90 -11.40
N LEU A 42 4.46 2.21 -11.24
CA LEU A 42 3.63 1.76 -12.37
C LEU A 42 3.04 2.95 -13.14
N VAL A 43 2.61 4.00 -12.45
CA VAL A 43 2.13 5.24 -13.07
C VAL A 43 3.23 5.92 -13.87
N ILE A 44 4.44 6.06 -13.30
CA ILE A 44 5.59 6.61 -14.03
C ILE A 44 5.88 5.79 -15.29
N ILE A 45 5.95 4.46 -15.17
CA ILE A 45 6.21 3.57 -16.31
C ILE A 45 5.12 3.73 -17.38
N GLY A 46 3.85 3.77 -16.97
CA GLY A 46 2.73 3.98 -17.89
C GLY A 46 2.83 5.31 -18.64
N ILE A 47 3.14 6.40 -17.94
CA ILE A 47 3.34 7.71 -18.55
C ILE A 47 4.52 7.69 -19.53
N ILE A 48 5.64 7.06 -19.16
CA ILE A 48 6.81 6.93 -20.03
C ILE A 48 6.45 6.16 -21.31
N VAL A 49 5.73 5.04 -21.19
CA VAL A 49 5.30 4.24 -22.35
C VAL A 49 4.36 5.04 -23.25
N VAL A 50 3.33 5.65 -22.68
CA VAL A 50 2.36 6.47 -23.43
C VAL A 50 3.06 7.64 -24.12
N GLY A 51 3.92 8.36 -23.40
CA GLY A 51 4.69 9.48 -23.96
C GLY A 51 5.63 9.04 -25.08
N THR A 52 6.31 7.90 -24.91
CA THR A 52 7.21 7.34 -25.92
C THR A 52 6.44 6.91 -27.17
N LEU A 53 5.37 6.14 -27.02
CA LEU A 53 4.52 5.72 -28.14
C LEU A 53 3.91 6.92 -28.86
N TYR A 54 3.50 7.95 -28.13
CA TYR A 54 2.99 9.20 -28.70
C TYR A 54 4.06 9.91 -29.54
N ILE A 55 5.26 10.10 -29.00
CA ILE A 55 6.39 10.72 -29.73
C ILE A 55 6.71 9.90 -30.98
N LEU A 56 6.81 8.59 -30.86
CA LEU A 56 7.09 7.70 -32.00
C LEU A 56 5.99 7.77 -33.07
N SER A 57 4.72 7.81 -32.66
CA SER A 57 3.57 7.98 -33.56
C SER A 57 3.64 9.32 -34.30
N VAL A 58 3.95 10.41 -33.60
CA VAL A 58 4.14 11.74 -34.19
C VAL A 58 5.32 11.77 -35.17
N LEU A 59 6.38 11.03 -34.89
CA LEU A 59 7.55 10.87 -35.76
C LEU A 59 7.29 9.95 -36.97
N GLY A 60 6.07 9.41 -37.12
CA GLY A 60 5.68 8.57 -38.25
C GLY A 60 6.00 7.09 -38.08
N PHE A 61 6.51 6.66 -36.92
CA PHE A 61 6.61 5.26 -36.57
C PHE A 61 5.22 4.79 -36.12
N ASN A 62 4.39 4.37 -37.09
CA ASN A 62 3.06 3.87 -36.82
C ASN A 62 3.14 2.41 -36.31
N PHE A 63 2.87 2.20 -35.02
CA PHE A 63 2.89 0.89 -34.36
C PHE A 63 1.47 0.27 -34.19
N LEU A 64 0.45 0.88 -34.80
CA LEU A 64 -0.94 0.41 -34.89
C LEU A 64 -1.29 0.09 -36.33
#